data_AF-A0A2N5CVG3-F1
#
_entry.id   AF-A0A2N5CVG3-F1
#
_cell.length_a   1.000
_cell.length_b   1.000
_cell.length_c   1.000
_cell.angle_alpha   90.00
_cell.angle_beta   90.00
_cell.angle_gamma   90.00
#
_symmetry.space_group_name_H-M   'P 1'
#
loop_
_entity.id
_entity.type
_entity.pdbx_description
1 polymer ?
#
loop_
_entity_poly.entity_id
_entity_poly.type
_entity_poly.pdbx_seq_one_letter_code
_entity_poly.pdbx_strand_id
1 'polypeptide(L)'
;MKASDYRRQYEAELASEAAFTDGLRAAAAPLETEADIPTLLAVATDPKALQDDRQAALEQVHAATFLGEAFDRHRAEYESALRKLITDDAPALRRTALEWLSAAKDEVAQKVLADGLKDPRKALVSAASALEFLSLDEHSAVTPLARLVLERDKDLEARVAALRTLTADPNAADIFARFMRDKDEFKEVRQISAVGLQKLNENLFQKVAQQIAVDDHDFDDIRATALNGLARSPIAEQLLSNPAVRASARAIGEKLASNAFSSLLSRIKPGSDA
;
A
#
# COMPACT_ATOMS: atom_id res chain seq x y z
N MET A 1 4.72 19.36 31.20
CA MET A 1 4.92 20.34 30.11
C MET A 1 4.50 21.71 30.64
N LYS A 2 5.34 22.75 30.52
CA LYS A 2 4.97 24.11 31.00
C LYS A 2 4.11 24.79 29.93
N ALA A 3 3.19 25.67 30.34
CA ALA A 3 2.26 26.36 29.42
C ALA A 3 2.97 27.17 28.30
N SER A 4 4.20 27.62 28.56
CA SER A 4 5.06 28.28 27.56
C SER A 4 5.50 27.35 26.43
N ASP A 5 5.70 26.07 26.74
CA ASP A 5 6.20 25.07 25.80
C ASP A 5 5.05 24.62 24.89
N TYR A 6 3.85 24.49 25.45
CA TYR A 6 2.61 24.23 24.71
C TYR A 6 2.28 25.35 23.72
N ARG A 7 2.40 26.63 24.13
CA ARG A 7 2.13 27.77 23.23
C ARG A 7 3.11 27.81 22.05
N ARG A 8 4.40 27.55 22.26
CA ARG A 8 5.36 27.48 21.14
C ARG A 8 5.11 26.32 20.19
N GLN A 9 4.73 25.15 20.70
CA GLN A 9 4.37 24.01 19.85
C GLN A 9 3.13 24.33 19.02
N TYR A 10 2.11 24.93 19.64
CA TYR A 10 0.89 25.30 18.96
C TYR A 10 1.09 26.40 17.91
N GLU A 11 1.94 27.40 18.19
CA GLU A 11 2.32 28.43 17.21
C GLU A 11 3.13 27.86 16.04
N ALA A 12 3.98 26.86 16.30
CA ALA A 12 4.72 26.15 15.25
C ALA A 12 3.81 25.26 14.38
N GLU A 13 2.83 24.59 14.99
CA GLU A 13 1.80 23.82 14.28
C GLU A 13 0.95 24.74 13.38
N LEU A 14 0.46 25.86 13.92
CA LEU A 14 -0.29 26.87 13.15
C LEU A 14 0.54 27.49 12.00
N ALA A 15 1.83 27.73 12.21
CA ALA A 15 2.71 28.22 11.15
C ALA A 15 2.93 27.17 10.04
N SER A 16 2.99 25.88 10.41
CA SER A 16 3.10 24.78 9.44
C SER A 16 1.81 24.56 8.66
N GLU A 17 0.65 24.69 9.31
CA GLU A 17 -0.66 24.67 8.65
C GLU A 17 -0.84 25.88 7.73
N ALA A 18 -0.42 27.07 8.16
CA ALA A 18 -0.47 28.29 7.35
C ALA A 18 0.37 28.14 6.07
N ALA A 19 1.60 27.62 6.18
CA ALA A 19 2.47 27.36 5.03
C ALA A 19 1.88 26.29 4.08
N PHE A 20 1.22 25.26 4.61
CA PHE A 20 0.49 24.27 3.82
C PHE A 20 -0.71 24.89 3.09
N THR A 21 -1.48 25.74 3.76
CA THR A 21 -2.62 26.45 3.15
C THR A 21 -2.20 27.50 2.13
N ASP A 22 -1.06 28.16 2.34
CA ASP A 22 -0.49 29.11 1.37
C ASP A 22 0.09 28.38 0.15
N GLY A 23 0.67 27.18 0.33
CA GLY A 23 1.02 26.28 -0.77
C GLY A 23 -0.21 25.84 -1.58
N LEU A 24 -1.31 25.49 -0.91
CA LEU A 24 -2.59 25.18 -1.57
C LEU A 24 -3.20 26.39 -2.29
N ARG A 25 -3.02 27.61 -1.76
CA ARG A 25 -3.47 28.86 -2.41
C ARG A 25 -2.61 29.24 -3.62
N ALA A 26 -1.30 29.02 -3.55
CA ALA A 26 -0.39 29.24 -4.67
C ALA A 26 -0.64 28.24 -5.81
N ALA A 27 -0.98 26.99 -5.47
CA ALA A 27 -1.48 25.99 -6.43
C ALA A 27 -2.88 26.33 -6.98
N ALA A 28 -3.60 27.25 -6.34
CA ALA A 28 -4.91 27.75 -6.74
C ALA A 28 -4.87 29.16 -7.36
N ALA A 29 -3.72 29.61 -7.88
CA ALA A 29 -3.75 30.67 -8.88
C ALA A 29 -4.63 30.18 -10.04
N PRO A 30 -5.68 30.90 -10.44
CA PRO A 30 -6.51 30.46 -11.55
C PRO A 30 -5.61 30.33 -12.77
N LEU A 31 -5.64 29.18 -13.44
CA LEU A 31 -5.20 29.08 -14.83
C LEU A 31 -6.06 30.06 -15.62
N GLU A 32 -5.62 31.32 -15.76
CA GLU A 32 -6.49 32.37 -16.28
C GLU A 32 -6.84 32.14 -17.75
N THR A 33 -6.09 31.33 -18.50
CA THR A 33 -6.49 30.88 -19.84
C THR A 33 -5.82 29.58 -20.27
N GLU A 34 -6.54 28.80 -21.09
CA GLU A 34 -6.11 27.65 -21.89
C GLU A 34 -4.85 27.91 -22.75
N ALA A 35 -4.49 29.20 -22.95
CA ALA A 35 -3.35 29.65 -23.74
C ALA A 35 -1.98 29.33 -23.11
N ASP A 36 -1.93 28.96 -21.83
CA ASP A 36 -0.67 28.72 -21.12
C ASP A 36 -0.23 27.24 -21.09
N ILE A 37 -1.10 26.30 -21.48
CA ILE A 37 -0.78 24.86 -21.42
C ILE A 37 0.50 24.51 -22.21
N PRO A 38 0.67 24.94 -23.48
CA PRO A 38 1.90 24.65 -24.22
C PRO A 38 3.16 25.24 -23.57
N THR A 39 3.05 26.43 -22.98
CA THR A 39 4.17 27.10 -22.27
C THR A 39 4.53 26.32 -21.01
N LEU A 40 3.55 25.93 -20.20
CA LEU A 40 3.76 25.15 -18.99
C LEU A 40 4.34 23.77 -19.30
N LEU A 41 3.89 23.11 -20.38
CA LEU A 41 4.49 21.87 -20.86
C LEU A 41 5.95 22.04 -21.30
N ALA A 42 6.27 23.18 -21.93
CA ALA A 42 7.65 23.50 -22.28
C ALA A 42 8.52 23.67 -21.03
N VAL A 43 8.04 24.38 -20.00
CA VAL A 43 8.74 24.53 -18.72
C VAL A 43 8.93 23.17 -18.03
N ALA A 44 7.85 22.39 -17.87
CA ALA A 44 7.89 21.09 -17.20
C ALA A 44 8.95 20.14 -17.81
N THR A 45 9.13 20.21 -19.13
CA THR A 45 10.04 19.32 -19.88
C THR A 45 11.38 19.95 -20.26
N ASP A 46 11.69 21.16 -19.78
CA ASP A 46 12.99 21.79 -19.98
C ASP A 46 14.01 21.29 -18.94
N PRO A 47 15.05 20.53 -19.32
CA PRO A 47 16.06 20.05 -18.38
C PRO A 47 16.92 21.17 -17.78
N LYS A 48 16.84 22.40 -18.30
CA LYS A 48 17.57 23.57 -17.79
C LYS A 48 16.77 24.38 -16.77
N ALA A 49 15.45 24.20 -16.70
CA ALA A 49 14.61 24.86 -15.71
C ALA A 49 14.86 24.28 -14.31
N LEU A 50 14.60 25.07 -13.27
CA LEU A 50 14.72 24.60 -11.89
C LEU A 50 13.71 23.48 -11.64
N GLN A 51 14.10 22.45 -10.88
CA GLN A 51 13.22 21.30 -10.63
C GLN A 51 11.86 21.72 -10.03
N ASP A 52 11.84 22.71 -9.13
CA ASP A 52 10.62 23.21 -8.50
C ASP A 52 9.70 23.89 -9.52
N ASP A 53 10.25 24.69 -10.45
CA ASP A 53 9.48 25.34 -11.52
C ASP A 53 8.88 24.30 -12.46
N ARG A 54 9.65 23.24 -12.77
CA ARG A 54 9.21 22.14 -13.62
C ARG A 54 8.06 21.36 -12.97
N GLN A 55 8.18 21.08 -11.67
CA GLN A 55 7.15 20.40 -10.88
C GLN A 55 5.87 21.25 -10.80
N ALA A 56 6.00 22.54 -10.48
CA ALA A 56 4.86 23.46 -10.41
C ALA A 56 4.15 23.60 -11.76
N ALA A 57 4.90 23.70 -12.86
CA ALA A 57 4.32 23.74 -14.20
C ALA A 57 3.57 22.45 -14.55
N LEU A 58 4.16 21.30 -14.21
CA LEU A 58 3.55 19.99 -14.44
C LEU A 58 2.25 19.81 -13.65
N GLU A 59 2.22 20.24 -12.39
CA GLU A 59 1.03 20.21 -11.52
C GLU A 59 -0.08 21.12 -12.04
N GLN A 60 0.27 22.31 -12.53
CA GLN A 60 -0.70 23.22 -13.15
C GLN A 60 -1.32 22.61 -14.42
N VAL A 61 -0.52 22.00 -15.29
CA VAL A 61 -1.07 21.30 -16.47
C VAL A 61 -1.94 20.12 -16.06
N HIS A 62 -1.57 19.39 -15.02
CA HIS A 62 -2.39 18.30 -14.50
C HIS A 62 -3.74 18.80 -13.96
N ALA A 63 -3.75 19.91 -13.22
CA ALA A 63 -4.98 20.55 -12.77
C ALA A 63 -5.87 21.00 -13.95
N ALA A 64 -5.26 21.41 -15.06
CA ALA A 64 -6.00 21.75 -16.28
C ALA A 64 -6.73 20.54 -16.89
N THR A 65 -6.37 19.30 -16.56
CA THR A 65 -7.07 18.10 -17.07
C THR A 65 -8.54 18.04 -16.65
N PHE A 66 -8.91 18.74 -15.57
CA PHE A 66 -10.29 18.87 -15.09
C PHE A 66 -11.16 19.83 -15.91
N LEU A 67 -10.59 20.54 -16.88
CA LEU A 67 -11.32 21.45 -17.78
C LEU A 67 -12.08 20.71 -18.91
N GLY A 68 -12.05 19.38 -18.95
CA GLY A 68 -12.82 18.55 -19.88
C GLY A 68 -12.45 18.82 -21.35
N GLU A 69 -13.44 19.14 -22.18
CA GLU A 69 -13.27 19.34 -23.63
C GLU A 69 -12.22 20.43 -23.98
N ALA A 70 -12.08 21.45 -23.13
CA ALA A 70 -11.05 22.48 -23.30
C ALA A 70 -9.63 21.89 -23.22
N PHE A 71 -9.42 20.90 -22.35
CA PHE A 71 -8.12 20.24 -22.24
C PHE A 71 -7.88 19.22 -23.36
N ASP A 72 -8.93 18.66 -23.96
CA ASP A 72 -8.79 17.53 -24.90
C ASP A 72 -7.90 17.85 -26.11
N ARG A 73 -7.89 19.11 -26.57
CA ARG A 73 -6.97 19.56 -27.65
C ARG A 73 -5.49 19.50 -27.25
N HIS A 74 -5.17 19.52 -25.96
CA HIS A 74 -3.81 19.44 -25.41
C HIS A 74 -3.46 18.05 -24.86
N ARG A 75 -4.42 17.12 -24.81
CA ARG A 75 -4.23 15.79 -24.20
C ARG A 75 -3.05 15.03 -24.77
N ALA A 76 -2.90 15.03 -26.09
CA ALA A 76 -1.78 14.36 -26.77
C ALA A 76 -0.42 14.99 -26.44
N GLU A 77 -0.36 16.32 -26.34
CA GLU A 77 0.87 17.04 -25.97
C GLU A 77 1.25 16.77 -24.52
N TYR A 78 0.26 16.75 -23.62
CA TYR A 78 0.43 16.41 -22.22
C TYR A 78 0.93 14.98 -22.03
N GLU A 79 0.32 13.98 -22.66
CA GLU A 79 0.81 12.60 -22.61
C GLU A 79 2.23 12.48 -23.16
N SER A 80 2.55 13.17 -24.26
CA SER A 80 3.90 13.20 -24.82
C SER A 80 4.91 13.79 -23.84
N ALA A 81 4.55 14.88 -23.15
CA ALA A 81 5.38 15.49 -22.13
C ALA A 81 5.61 14.53 -20.95
N LEU A 82 4.58 13.86 -20.45
CA LEU A 82 4.73 12.85 -19.40
C LEU A 82 5.65 11.70 -19.84
N ARG A 83 5.48 11.19 -21.07
CA ARG A 83 6.32 10.11 -21.62
C ARG A 83 7.79 10.54 -21.69
N LYS A 84 8.06 11.80 -22.03
CA LYS A 84 9.42 12.37 -21.98
C LYS A 84 9.98 12.41 -20.55
N LEU A 85 9.14 12.70 -19.56
CA LEU A 85 9.53 12.76 -18.15
C LEU A 85 9.78 11.40 -17.51
N ILE A 86 9.34 10.28 -18.09
CA ILE A 86 9.63 8.93 -17.58
C ILE A 86 11.14 8.68 -17.43
N THR A 87 11.97 9.26 -18.28
CA THR A 87 13.43 9.11 -18.24
C THR A 87 14.15 10.37 -17.76
N ASP A 88 13.45 11.26 -17.05
CA ASP A 88 14.04 12.48 -16.52
C ASP A 88 15.11 12.22 -15.47
N ASP A 89 16.09 13.11 -15.31
CA ASP A 89 17.09 12.97 -14.26
C ASP A 89 16.49 13.17 -12.85
N ALA A 90 15.46 14.01 -12.73
CA ALA A 90 14.79 14.27 -11.46
C ALA A 90 13.88 13.08 -11.05
N PRO A 91 14.18 12.36 -9.95
CA PRO A 91 13.40 11.19 -9.53
C PRO A 91 11.94 11.49 -9.21
N ALA A 92 11.66 12.69 -8.69
CA ALA A 92 10.30 13.13 -8.38
C ALA A 92 9.45 13.24 -9.67
N LEU A 93 9.96 13.94 -10.69
CA LEU A 93 9.26 14.09 -11.97
C LEU A 93 9.06 12.75 -12.68
N ARG A 94 10.07 11.86 -12.68
CA ARG A 94 9.91 10.50 -13.21
C ARG A 94 8.78 9.75 -12.52
N ARG A 95 8.76 9.77 -11.19
CA ARG A 95 7.75 9.07 -10.39
C ARG A 95 6.36 9.60 -10.71
N THR A 96 6.18 10.92 -10.68
CA THR A 96 4.90 11.58 -10.98
C THR A 96 4.43 11.26 -12.40
N ALA A 97 5.31 11.31 -13.39
CA ALA A 97 4.97 10.98 -14.76
C ALA A 97 4.52 9.51 -14.91
N LEU A 98 5.22 8.57 -14.29
CA LEU A 98 4.86 7.15 -14.29
C LEU A 98 3.52 6.90 -13.61
N GLU A 99 3.25 7.55 -12.47
CA GLU A 99 1.99 7.43 -11.75
C GLU A 99 0.81 7.89 -12.60
N TRP A 100 0.89 9.11 -13.15
CA TRP A 100 -0.20 9.68 -13.94
C TRP A 100 -0.42 8.97 -15.27
N LEU A 101 0.65 8.54 -15.95
CA LEU A 101 0.52 7.72 -17.15
C LEU A 101 -0.07 6.35 -16.84
N SER A 102 0.23 5.75 -15.68
CA SER A 102 -0.37 4.48 -15.28
C SER A 102 -1.86 4.64 -14.97
N ALA A 103 -2.26 5.74 -14.33
CA ALA A 103 -3.67 6.10 -14.15
C ALA A 103 -4.40 6.30 -15.49
N ALA A 104 -3.70 6.83 -16.49
CA ALA A 104 -4.20 6.97 -17.87
C ALA A 104 -4.09 5.68 -18.71
N LYS A 105 -3.65 4.56 -18.13
CA LYS A 105 -3.46 3.26 -18.79
C LYS A 105 -2.51 3.32 -20.00
N ASP A 106 -1.49 4.18 -19.92
CA ASP A 106 -0.50 4.34 -20.98
C ASP A 106 0.37 3.08 -21.15
N GLU A 107 0.40 2.54 -22.36
CA GLU A 107 1.12 1.29 -22.66
C GLU A 107 2.64 1.42 -22.46
N VAL A 108 3.21 2.60 -22.71
CA VAL A 108 4.65 2.84 -22.56
C VAL A 108 5.03 2.80 -21.08
N ALA A 109 4.28 3.52 -20.23
CA ALA A 109 4.45 3.50 -18.78
C ALA A 109 4.29 2.08 -18.21
N GLN A 110 3.22 1.37 -18.59
CA GLN A 110 3.00 -0.01 -18.15
C GLN A 110 4.15 -0.93 -18.54
N LYS A 111 4.65 -0.80 -19.77
CA LYS A 111 5.78 -1.59 -20.27
C LYS A 111 7.06 -1.34 -19.47
N VAL A 112 7.43 -0.09 -19.24
CA VAL A 112 8.69 0.23 -18.53
C VAL A 112 8.62 -0.18 -17.06
N LEU A 113 7.47 -0.04 -16.41
CA LEU A 113 7.25 -0.53 -15.05
C LEU A 113 7.36 -2.05 -14.97
N ALA A 114 6.69 -2.77 -15.89
CA ALA A 114 6.76 -4.22 -15.97
C ALA A 114 8.18 -4.72 -16.27
N ASP A 115 8.91 -4.04 -17.15
CA ASP A 115 10.29 -4.39 -17.48
C ASP A 115 11.23 -4.13 -16.29
N GLY A 116 11.01 -3.06 -15.50
CA GLY A 116 11.71 -2.81 -14.24
C GLY A 116 11.41 -3.84 -13.15
N LEU A 117 10.18 -4.34 -13.08
CA LEU A 117 9.81 -5.44 -12.18
C LEU A 117 10.43 -6.77 -12.60
N LYS A 118 10.69 -6.99 -13.90
CA LYS A 118 11.39 -8.20 -14.41
C LYS A 118 12.90 -8.11 -14.22
N ASP A 119 13.50 -6.95 -14.49
CA ASP A 119 14.93 -6.69 -14.34
C ASP A 119 15.16 -5.44 -13.48
N PRO A 120 15.55 -5.57 -12.20
CA PRO A 120 15.76 -4.44 -11.30
C PRO A 120 16.76 -3.41 -11.82
N ARG A 121 17.68 -3.79 -12.72
CA ARG A 121 18.64 -2.84 -13.31
C ARG A 121 17.98 -1.87 -14.29
N LYS A 122 16.75 -2.15 -14.73
CA LYS A 122 15.93 -1.29 -15.58
C LYS A 122 14.88 -0.52 -14.77
N ALA A 123 14.81 -0.71 -13.46
CA ALA A 123 13.79 -0.11 -12.63
C ALA A 123 13.95 1.42 -12.57
N LEU A 124 12.87 2.13 -12.88
CA LEU A 124 12.81 3.59 -12.81
C LEU A 124 12.27 4.10 -11.46
N VAL A 125 11.57 3.22 -10.74
CA VAL A 125 10.99 3.41 -9.40
C VAL A 125 11.17 2.11 -8.59
N SER A 126 10.89 2.14 -7.28
CA SER A 126 10.92 0.94 -6.45
C SER A 126 9.91 -0.11 -6.92
N ALA A 127 10.16 -1.38 -6.60
CA ALA A 127 9.23 -2.47 -6.93
C ALA A 127 7.84 -2.24 -6.31
N ALA A 128 7.79 -1.70 -5.09
CA ALA A 128 6.53 -1.35 -4.43
C ALA A 128 5.71 -0.33 -5.24
N SER A 129 6.34 0.76 -5.68
CA SER A 129 5.64 1.78 -6.48
C SER A 129 5.28 1.29 -7.87
N ALA A 130 6.12 0.47 -8.51
CA ALA A 130 5.79 -0.11 -9.80
C ALA A 130 4.56 -1.03 -9.71
N LEU A 131 4.45 -1.84 -8.66
CA LEU A 131 3.27 -2.68 -8.43
C LEU A 131 2.01 -1.84 -8.14
N GLU A 132 2.14 -0.78 -7.34
CA GLU A 132 1.06 0.16 -7.04
C GLU A 132 0.54 0.83 -8.31
N PHE A 133 1.43 1.40 -9.12
CA PHE A 133 1.07 2.09 -10.36
C PHE A 133 0.43 1.15 -11.37
N LEU A 134 0.98 -0.06 -11.56
CA LEU A 134 0.37 -1.07 -12.43
C LEU A 134 -1.01 -1.50 -11.93
N SER A 135 -1.22 -1.54 -10.61
CA SER A 135 -2.51 -1.91 -10.02
C SER A 135 -3.63 -0.86 -10.24
N LEU A 136 -3.31 0.33 -10.78
CA LEU A 136 -4.32 1.32 -11.19
C LEU A 136 -5.10 0.86 -12.43
N ASP A 137 -4.57 -0.08 -13.21
CA ASP A 137 -5.29 -0.73 -14.30
C ASP A 137 -5.66 -2.18 -13.94
N GLU A 138 -6.97 -2.43 -13.82
CA GLU A 138 -7.54 -3.75 -13.52
C GLU A 138 -7.23 -4.80 -14.59
N HIS A 139 -6.89 -4.38 -15.81
CA HIS A 139 -6.51 -5.27 -16.90
C HIS A 139 -5.00 -5.51 -16.97
N SER A 140 -4.21 -4.87 -16.10
CA SER A 140 -2.76 -5.06 -16.10
C SER A 140 -2.39 -6.51 -15.75
N ALA A 141 -1.34 -7.02 -16.38
CA ALA A 141 -0.74 -8.31 -16.04
C ALA A 141 0.13 -8.22 -14.76
N VAL A 142 -0.36 -7.54 -13.72
CA VAL A 142 0.41 -7.24 -12.50
C VAL A 142 0.56 -8.46 -11.58
N THR A 143 -0.40 -9.38 -11.59
CA THR A 143 -0.39 -10.57 -10.70
C THR A 143 0.85 -11.47 -10.88
N PRO A 144 1.24 -11.88 -12.10
CA PRO A 144 2.50 -12.61 -12.30
C PRO A 144 3.74 -11.83 -11.84
N LEU A 145 3.73 -10.50 -11.99
CA LEU A 145 4.85 -9.64 -11.57
C LEU A 145 4.94 -9.55 -10.04
N ALA A 146 3.82 -9.48 -9.34
CA ALA A 146 3.80 -9.52 -7.87
C ALA A 146 4.36 -10.85 -7.33
N ARG A 147 4.06 -11.99 -7.98
CA ARG A 147 4.64 -13.30 -7.63
C ARG A 147 6.15 -13.29 -7.80
N LEU A 148 6.64 -12.76 -8.92
CA LEU A 148 8.08 -12.60 -9.19
C LEU A 148 8.77 -11.75 -8.11
N VAL A 149 8.15 -10.64 -7.71
CA VAL A 149 8.67 -9.76 -6.64
C VAL A 149 8.77 -10.51 -5.32
N LEU A 150 7.78 -11.31 -4.92
CA LEU A 150 7.84 -12.07 -3.66
C LEU A 150 8.94 -13.14 -3.63
N GLU A 151 9.24 -13.74 -4.78
CA GLU A 151 10.30 -14.74 -4.91
C GLU A 151 11.69 -14.11 -4.84
N ARG A 152 11.86 -12.95 -5.48
CA ARG A 152 13.16 -12.28 -5.62
C ARG A 152 13.48 -11.34 -4.46
N ASP A 153 12.54 -10.47 -4.09
CA ASP A 153 12.83 -9.31 -3.24
C ASP A 153 12.70 -9.66 -1.76
N LYS A 154 13.66 -9.19 -0.97
CA LYS A 154 13.71 -9.34 0.50
C LYS A 154 13.38 -8.04 1.23
N ASP A 155 13.09 -6.99 0.49
CA ASP A 155 12.67 -5.70 1.04
C ASP A 155 11.22 -5.75 1.53
N LEU A 156 10.96 -5.15 2.69
CA LEU A 156 9.64 -5.17 3.32
C LEU A 156 8.58 -4.49 2.44
N GLU A 157 8.86 -3.31 1.90
CA GLU A 157 7.88 -2.54 1.12
C GLU A 157 7.47 -3.29 -0.15
N ALA A 158 8.45 -3.85 -0.87
CA ALA A 158 8.22 -4.64 -2.07
C ALA A 158 7.34 -5.87 -1.79
N ARG A 159 7.61 -6.58 -0.69
CA ARG A 159 6.84 -7.77 -0.29
C ARG A 159 5.41 -7.42 0.14
N VAL A 160 5.26 -6.33 0.90
CA VAL A 160 3.95 -5.81 1.31
C VAL A 160 3.11 -5.41 0.09
N ALA A 161 3.69 -4.66 -0.85
CA ALA A 161 3.01 -4.26 -2.08
C ALA A 161 2.58 -5.48 -2.90
N ALA A 162 3.48 -6.44 -3.10
CA ALA A 162 3.18 -7.65 -3.84
C ALA A 162 2.07 -8.49 -3.21
N LEU A 163 2.07 -8.67 -1.88
CA LEU A 163 0.97 -9.36 -1.21
C LEU A 163 -0.35 -8.60 -1.35
N ARG A 164 -0.36 -7.26 -1.24
CA ARG A 164 -1.57 -6.46 -1.46
C ARG A 164 -2.14 -6.68 -2.86
N THR A 165 -1.29 -6.63 -3.88
CA THR A 165 -1.68 -6.94 -5.27
C THR A 165 -2.28 -8.33 -5.38
N LEU A 166 -1.70 -9.35 -4.73
CA LEU A 166 -2.20 -10.73 -4.79
C LEU A 166 -3.51 -10.97 -4.03
N THR A 167 -4.01 -10.02 -3.24
CA THR A 167 -5.32 -10.19 -2.56
C THR A 167 -6.52 -10.23 -3.52
N ALA A 168 -6.32 -9.86 -4.79
CA ALA A 168 -7.30 -9.99 -5.86
C ALA A 168 -7.14 -11.29 -6.67
N ASP A 169 -6.07 -12.07 -6.44
CA ASP A 169 -5.80 -13.32 -7.15
C ASP A 169 -6.38 -14.53 -6.38
N PRO A 170 -7.46 -15.17 -6.87
CA PRO A 170 -8.07 -16.32 -6.20
C PRO A 170 -7.12 -17.51 -6.04
N ASN A 171 -6.06 -17.59 -6.85
CA ASN A 171 -5.08 -18.66 -6.81
C ASN A 171 -3.87 -18.34 -5.91
N ALA A 172 -3.93 -17.26 -5.14
CA ALA A 172 -2.83 -16.86 -4.26
C ALA A 172 -2.92 -17.46 -2.84
N ALA A 173 -4.00 -18.17 -2.48
CA ALA A 173 -4.23 -18.69 -1.13
C ALA A 173 -3.01 -19.45 -0.55
N ASP A 174 -2.36 -20.31 -1.34
CA ASP A 174 -1.18 -21.06 -0.87
C ASP A 174 0.03 -20.16 -0.61
N ILE A 175 0.18 -19.07 -1.35
CA ILE A 175 1.23 -18.06 -1.10
C ILE A 175 0.99 -17.39 0.25
N PHE A 176 -0.24 -16.94 0.50
CA PHE A 176 -0.62 -16.34 1.78
C PHE A 176 -0.43 -17.33 2.94
N ALA A 177 -0.81 -18.60 2.77
CA ALA A 177 -0.61 -19.63 3.79
C ALA A 177 0.87 -19.96 4.04
N ARG A 178 1.72 -19.89 3.02
CA ARG A 178 3.17 -20.05 3.18
C ARG A 178 3.76 -18.92 4.02
N PHE A 179 3.51 -17.67 3.64
CA PHE A 179 4.09 -16.52 4.34
C PHE A 179 3.51 -16.30 5.74
N MET A 180 2.25 -16.65 5.98
CA MET A 180 1.69 -16.60 7.33
C MET A 180 2.45 -17.54 8.30
N ARG A 181 2.92 -18.71 7.82
CA ARG A 181 3.66 -19.70 8.62
C ARG A 181 5.16 -19.45 8.74
N ASP A 182 5.72 -18.60 7.88
CA ASP A 182 7.17 -18.38 7.82
C ASP A 182 7.62 -17.55 9.02
N LYS A 183 8.36 -18.17 9.95
CA LYS A 183 8.83 -17.52 11.19
C LYS A 183 10.00 -16.57 10.95
N ASP A 184 10.71 -16.71 9.83
CA ASP A 184 11.83 -15.85 9.45
C ASP A 184 11.37 -14.62 8.64
N GLU A 185 10.07 -14.56 8.31
CA GLU A 185 9.46 -13.48 7.57
C GLU A 185 9.11 -12.28 8.46
N PHE A 186 9.06 -11.08 7.87
CA PHE A 186 8.61 -9.87 8.58
C PHE A 186 7.20 -10.06 9.15
N LYS A 187 6.99 -9.59 10.39
CA LYS A 187 5.70 -9.71 11.08
C LYS A 187 4.56 -9.09 10.28
N GLU A 188 4.82 -7.96 9.65
CA GLU A 188 3.89 -7.23 8.79
C GLU A 188 3.49 -8.06 7.57
N VAL A 189 4.44 -8.75 6.94
CA VAL A 189 4.19 -9.66 5.81
C VAL A 189 3.34 -10.84 6.28
N ARG A 190 3.62 -11.41 7.47
CA ARG A 190 2.81 -12.48 8.07
C ARG A 190 1.38 -12.03 8.40
N GLN A 191 1.20 -10.80 8.88
CA GLN A 191 -0.12 -10.23 9.20
C GLN A 191 -0.96 -9.96 7.95
N ILE A 192 -0.37 -9.33 6.92
CA ILE A 192 -1.03 -9.18 5.61
C ILE A 192 -1.35 -10.56 5.04
N SER A 193 -0.44 -11.52 5.24
CA SER A 193 -0.64 -12.89 4.80
C SER A 193 -1.88 -13.53 5.43
N ALA A 194 -2.08 -13.32 6.73
CA ALA A 194 -3.26 -13.77 7.47
C ALA A 194 -4.55 -13.14 6.93
N VAL A 195 -4.57 -11.83 6.71
CA VAL A 195 -5.75 -11.11 6.18
C VAL A 195 -6.10 -11.57 4.76
N GLY A 196 -5.10 -11.66 3.88
CA GLY A 196 -5.31 -12.13 2.52
C GLY A 196 -5.77 -13.58 2.46
N LEU A 197 -5.19 -14.46 3.30
CA LEU A 197 -5.64 -15.85 3.38
C LEU A 197 -7.08 -15.95 3.88
N GLN A 198 -7.46 -15.19 4.90
CA GLN A 198 -8.82 -15.18 5.42
C GLN A 198 -9.83 -14.80 4.32
N LYS A 199 -9.49 -13.80 3.50
CA LYS A 199 -10.32 -13.36 2.37
C LYS A 199 -10.44 -14.41 1.27
N LEU A 200 -9.32 -15.06 0.91
CA LEU A 200 -9.27 -15.95 -0.26
C LEU A 200 -9.69 -17.39 0.05
N ASN A 201 -9.41 -17.87 1.28
CA ASN A 201 -9.71 -19.23 1.69
C ASN A 201 -9.82 -19.33 3.22
N GLU A 202 -11.03 -19.09 3.74
CA GLU A 202 -11.29 -19.08 5.18
C GLU A 202 -10.94 -20.42 5.86
N ASN A 203 -11.22 -21.56 5.21
CA ASN A 203 -10.92 -22.88 5.77
C ASN A 203 -9.40 -23.10 5.93
N LEU A 204 -8.62 -22.71 4.92
CA LEU A 204 -7.16 -22.79 5.01
C LEU A 204 -6.62 -21.81 6.05
N PHE A 205 -7.17 -20.60 6.12
CA PHE A 205 -6.87 -19.63 7.18
C PHE A 205 -7.09 -20.23 8.56
N GLN A 206 -8.26 -20.78 8.85
CA GLN A 206 -8.59 -21.37 10.15
C GLN A 206 -7.62 -22.49 10.54
N LYS A 207 -7.23 -23.33 9.56
CA LYS A 207 -6.23 -24.40 9.79
C LYS A 207 -4.87 -23.83 10.16
N VAL A 208 -4.37 -22.84 9.41
CA VAL A 208 -3.06 -22.20 9.66
C VAL A 208 -3.09 -21.43 10.98
N ALA A 209 -4.15 -20.67 11.23
CA ALA A 209 -4.30 -19.85 12.42
C ALA A 209 -4.35 -20.71 13.70
N GLN A 210 -4.99 -21.88 13.68
CA GLN A 210 -4.93 -22.81 14.81
C GLN A 210 -3.50 -23.30 15.08
N GLN A 211 -2.75 -23.66 14.04
CA GLN A 211 -1.35 -24.09 14.17
C GLN A 211 -0.49 -23.00 14.81
N ILE A 212 -0.58 -21.77 14.31
CA ILE A 212 0.15 -20.62 14.83
C ILE A 212 -0.28 -20.29 16.26
N ALA A 213 -1.58 -20.29 16.53
CA ALA A 213 -2.10 -19.95 17.85
C ALA A 213 -1.49 -20.85 18.92
N VAL A 214 -1.38 -22.16 18.70
CA VAL A 214 -0.86 -23.11 19.70
C VAL A 214 0.67 -23.23 19.74
N ASP A 215 1.38 -22.58 18.82
CA ASP A 215 2.83 -22.60 18.75
C ASP A 215 3.43 -21.58 19.74
N ASP A 216 3.90 -22.06 20.87
CA ASP A 216 4.51 -21.25 21.93
C ASP A 216 5.90 -20.69 21.58
N HIS A 217 6.50 -21.16 20.47
CA HIS A 217 7.75 -20.65 19.92
C HIS A 217 7.53 -19.59 18.84
N ASP A 218 6.29 -19.16 18.60
CA ASP A 218 5.97 -18.06 17.69
C ASP A 218 5.83 -16.73 18.47
N PHE A 219 5.86 -15.60 17.75
CA PHE A 219 5.72 -14.29 18.35
C PHE A 219 4.31 -14.07 18.90
N ASP A 220 4.19 -13.47 20.09
CA ASP A 220 2.90 -13.28 20.75
C ASP A 220 1.93 -12.43 19.93
N ASP A 221 2.42 -11.43 19.19
CA ASP A 221 1.62 -10.59 18.31
C ASP A 221 1.05 -11.37 17.12
N ILE A 222 1.84 -12.26 16.51
CA ILE A 222 1.38 -13.14 15.43
C ILE A 222 0.36 -14.17 15.94
N ARG A 223 0.62 -14.76 17.11
CA ARG A 223 -0.34 -15.65 17.79
C ARG A 223 -1.65 -14.92 18.10
N ALA A 224 -1.58 -13.68 18.59
CA ALA A 224 -2.75 -12.84 18.85
C ALA A 224 -3.51 -12.51 17.55
N THR A 225 -2.82 -12.21 16.45
CA THR A 225 -3.45 -12.02 15.13
C THR A 225 -4.21 -13.27 14.69
N ALA A 226 -3.60 -14.45 14.81
CA ALA A 226 -4.25 -15.72 14.48
C ALA A 226 -5.51 -15.95 15.34
N LEU A 227 -5.41 -15.78 16.66
CA LEU A 227 -6.53 -15.93 17.58
C LEU A 227 -7.66 -14.92 17.30
N ASN A 228 -7.33 -13.67 17.02
CA ASN A 228 -8.32 -12.65 16.64
C ASN A 228 -9.05 -13.00 15.34
N GLY A 229 -8.34 -13.57 14.36
CA GLY A 229 -8.98 -14.03 13.13
C GLY A 229 -9.89 -15.23 13.36
N LEU A 230 -9.47 -16.21 14.18
CA LEU A 230 -10.32 -17.34 14.58
C LEU A 230 -11.59 -16.87 15.30
N ALA A 231 -11.46 -15.89 16.18
CA ALA A 231 -12.56 -15.29 16.94
C ALA A 231 -13.62 -14.58 16.07
N ARG A 232 -13.24 -14.16 14.86
CA ARG A 232 -14.13 -13.51 13.89
C ARG A 232 -14.79 -14.49 12.90
N SER A 233 -14.41 -15.77 12.95
CA SER A 233 -15.00 -16.79 12.08
C SER A 233 -16.44 -17.12 12.50
N PRO A 234 -17.34 -17.46 11.56
CA PRO A 234 -18.69 -17.94 11.89
C PRO A 234 -18.70 -19.18 12.79
N ILE A 235 -17.63 -19.97 12.79
CA ILE A 235 -17.46 -21.16 13.64
C ILE A 235 -16.52 -20.93 14.83
N ALA A 236 -16.37 -19.68 15.27
CA ALA A 236 -15.47 -19.30 16.37
C ALA A 236 -15.69 -20.14 17.64
N GLU A 237 -16.95 -20.45 18.00
CA GLU A 237 -17.26 -21.29 19.16
C GLU A 237 -16.62 -22.68 19.05
N GLN A 238 -16.70 -23.32 17.88
CA GLN A 238 -16.08 -24.62 17.64
C GLN A 238 -14.55 -24.53 17.69
N LEU A 239 -13.96 -23.54 17.00
CA LEU A 239 -12.51 -23.38 16.89
C LEU A 239 -11.84 -23.08 18.24
N LEU A 240 -12.48 -22.22 19.05
CA LEU A 240 -11.96 -21.80 20.35
C LEU A 240 -12.37 -22.74 21.50
N SER A 241 -13.24 -23.72 21.24
CA SER A 241 -13.50 -24.82 22.17
C SER A 241 -12.38 -25.87 22.18
N ASN A 242 -11.49 -25.87 21.17
CA ASN A 242 -10.31 -26.72 21.19
C ASN A 242 -9.44 -26.41 22.43
N PRO A 243 -9.13 -27.40 23.29
CA PRO A 243 -8.42 -27.16 24.54
C PRO A 243 -7.07 -26.47 24.38
N ALA A 244 -6.29 -26.84 23.35
CA ALA A 244 -4.98 -26.26 23.08
C ALA A 244 -5.10 -24.79 22.64
N VAL A 245 -6.05 -24.49 21.74
CA VAL A 245 -6.32 -23.12 21.28
C VAL A 245 -6.83 -22.26 22.44
N ARG A 246 -7.73 -22.80 23.27
CA ARG A 246 -8.26 -22.11 24.46
C ARG A 246 -7.16 -21.81 25.49
N ALA A 247 -6.29 -22.78 25.76
CA ALA A 247 -5.15 -22.60 26.67
C ALA A 247 -4.20 -21.53 26.15
N SER A 248 -3.88 -21.57 24.85
CA SER A 248 -3.05 -20.55 24.20
C SER A 248 -3.68 -19.16 24.28
N ALA A 249 -4.97 -19.03 23.98
CA ALA A 249 -5.69 -17.76 24.05
C ALA A 249 -5.69 -17.17 25.46
N ARG A 250 -5.81 -18.00 26.50
CA ARG A 250 -5.69 -17.57 27.89
C ARG A 250 -4.27 -17.06 28.18
N ALA A 251 -3.24 -17.84 27.82
CA ALA A 251 -1.84 -17.47 28.06
C ALA A 251 -1.46 -16.15 27.36
N ILE A 252 -1.87 -15.97 26.10
CA ILE A 252 -1.67 -14.72 25.35
C ILE A 252 -2.46 -13.56 25.97
N GLY A 253 -3.72 -13.80 26.35
CA GLY A 253 -4.57 -12.79 26.98
C GLY A 253 -3.99 -12.26 28.29
N GLU A 254 -3.47 -13.16 29.14
CA GLU A 254 -2.78 -12.83 30.39
C GLU A 254 -1.48 -12.06 30.12
N LYS A 255 -0.64 -12.56 29.22
CA LYS A 255 0.66 -11.95 28.89
C LYS A 255 0.53 -10.56 28.29
N LEU A 256 -0.49 -10.32 27.46
CA LEU A 256 -0.76 -9.03 26.81
C LEU A 256 -1.71 -8.14 27.61
N ALA A 257 -2.16 -8.55 28.80
CA ALA A 257 -3.17 -7.84 29.60
C ALA A 257 -4.43 -7.47 28.79
N SER A 258 -4.85 -8.35 27.88
CA SER A 258 -5.94 -8.05 26.94
C SER A 258 -7.31 -8.44 27.50
N ASN A 259 -8.11 -7.43 27.84
CA ASN A 259 -9.50 -7.62 28.27
C ASN A 259 -10.39 -8.21 27.16
N ALA A 260 -10.04 -7.97 25.89
CA ALA A 260 -10.78 -8.49 24.74
C ALA A 260 -10.72 -10.02 24.68
N PHE A 261 -9.55 -10.62 24.91
CA PHE A 261 -9.39 -12.08 24.94
C PHE A 261 -10.09 -12.70 26.16
N SER A 262 -10.00 -12.05 27.32
CA SER A 262 -10.71 -12.50 28.53
C SER A 262 -12.23 -12.51 28.32
N SER A 263 -12.78 -11.46 27.69
CA SER A 263 -14.20 -11.40 27.33
C SER A 263 -14.60 -12.38 26.23
N LEU A 264 -13.71 -12.68 25.29
CA LEU A 264 -13.97 -13.66 24.24
C LEU A 264 -14.09 -15.07 24.84
N LEU A 265 -13.13 -15.46 25.66
CA LEU A 265 -13.07 -16.79 26.28
C LEU A 265 -14.20 -17.05 27.27
N SER A 266 -14.71 -16.02 27.93
CA SER A 266 -15.84 -16.16 28.87
C SER A 266 -17.18 -16.41 28.17
N ARG A 267 -17.34 -15.98 26.91
CA ARG A 267 -18.54 -16.21 26.10
C ARG A 267 -18.62 -17.63 25.54
N ILE A 268 -17.47 -18.29 25.41
CA ILE A 268 -17.37 -19.63 24.82
C ILE A 268 -17.46 -20.63 25.97
N LYS A 269 -18.65 -21.22 26.13
CA LYS A 269 -18.88 -22.28 27.12
C LYS A 269 -17.78 -23.33 26.94
N PRO A 270 -17.07 -23.73 28.02
CA PRO A 270 -16.19 -24.89 27.91
C PRO A 270 -17.05 -26.04 27.39
N GLY A 271 -16.66 -26.63 26.26
CA GLY A 271 -17.24 -27.88 25.83
C GLY A 271 -17.12 -28.85 26.99
N SER A 272 -18.23 -29.48 27.38
CA SER A 272 -18.18 -30.60 28.31
C SER A 272 -17.24 -31.64 27.74
N ASP A 273 -16.12 -31.89 28.40
CA ASP A 273 -15.32 -33.09 28.15
C ASP A 273 -16.26 -34.30 28.22
N ALA A 274 -16.43 -34.97 27.09
CA ALA A 274 -17.09 -36.27 26.95
C ALA A 274 -16.25 -37.12 25.99
#